data_AF-A0A8S8Y4K1-F1
#
_entry.id   AF-A0A8S8Y4K1-F1
#
_cell.length_a   1.000
_cell.length_b   1.000
_cell.length_c   1.000
_cell.angle_alpha   90.00
_cell.angle_beta   90.00
_cell.angle_gamma   90.00
#
_symmetry.space_group_name_H-M   'P 1'
#
loop_
_entity.id
_entity.type
_entity.pdbx_description
1 polymer ?
#
loop_
_entity_poly.entity_id
_entity_poly.type
_entity_poly.pdbx_seq_one_letter_code
_entity_poly.pdbx_strand_id
1 'polypeptide(L)' 'MRIAVLGAGSIGCLIAAKLVRDGHDVLVTLEVNMERPWQFGA' A
#
# COMPACT_ATOMS: atom_id res chain seq x y z
N MET A 1 -6.19 14.25 -7.85
CA MET A 1 -4.71 14.05 -7.90
C MET A 1 -4.45 12.54 -7.88
N ARG A 2 -3.38 12.05 -8.52
CA ARG A 2 -3.03 10.62 -8.53
C ARG A 2 -2.03 10.30 -7.43
N ILE A 3 -2.31 9.29 -6.61
CA ILE A 3 -1.47 8.90 -5.47
C ILE A 3 -1.18 7.40 -5.55
N ALA A 4 0.09 7.03 -5.45
CA ALA A 4 0.51 5.64 -5.32
C ALA A 4 0.82 5.32 -3.85
N VAL A 5 0.25 4.23 -3.34
CA VAL A 5 0.53 3.71 -1.99
C VAL A 5 1.32 2.41 -2.15
N LEU A 6 2.59 2.45 -1.75
CA LEU A 6 3.47 1.29 -1.70
C LEU A 6 3.24 0.52 -0.38
N GLY A 7 2.70 -0.70 -0.48
CA GLY A 7 2.41 -1.58 0.65
C GLY A 7 0.92 -1.81 0.86
N ALA A 8 0.37 -2.85 0.24
CA ALA A 8 -1.03 -3.30 0.39
C ALA A 8 -1.33 -4.01 1.73
N GLY A 9 -0.59 -3.69 2.80
CA GLY A 9 -0.87 -4.17 4.15
C GLY A 9 -2.01 -3.39 4.81
N SER A 10 -2.37 -3.74 6.05
CA SER A 10 -3.50 -3.15 6.77
C SER A 10 -3.43 -1.61 6.85
N ILE A 11 -2.23 -1.05 7.09
CA ILE A 11 -2.03 0.40 7.16
C ILE A 11 -2.18 1.04 5.78
N GLY A 12 -1.56 0.48 4.74
CA GLY A 12 -1.64 1.04 3.39
C GLY A 12 -3.06 1.05 2.84
N CYS A 13 -3.84 0.00 3.14
CA CYS A 13 -5.26 -0.05 2.78
C CYS A 13 -6.10 1.01 3.51
N LEU A 14 -5.84 1.26 4.80
CA LEU A 14 -6.56 2.30 5.56
C LEU A 14 -6.26 3.71 5.03
N ILE A 15 -4.99 3.98 4.70
CA ILE A 15 -4.58 5.26 4.11
C ILE A 15 -5.20 5.42 2.72
N ALA A 16 -5.14 4.39 1.88
CA ALA A 16 -5.75 4.41 0.55
C ALA A 16 -7.26 4.66 0.62
N ALA A 17 -7.97 4.02 1.54
CA ALA A 17 -9.40 4.22 1.75
C ALA A 17 -9.74 5.68 2.11
N LYS A 18 -8.93 6.31 2.96
CA LYS A 18 -9.09 7.74 3.26
C LYS A 18 -8.86 8.62 2.03
N LEU A 19 -7.79 8.36 1.28
CA LEU A 19 -7.45 9.14 0.09
C LEU A 19 -8.52 9.03 -1.01
N VAL A 20 -9.10 7.84 -1.21
CA VAL A 20 -10.23 7.64 -2.13
C VAL A 20 -11.46 8.43 -1.67
N ARG A 21 -11.78 8.41 -0.36
CA ARG A 21 -12.89 9.19 0.20
C ARG A 21 -12.71 10.70 0.03
N ASP A 22 -11.46 11.16 0.05
CA ASP A 22 -11.11 12.56 -0.19
C ASP A 22 -11.10 12.92 -1.69
N GLY A 23 -11.49 11.99 -2.59
CA GLY A 23 -11.63 12.23 -4.03
C GLY A 23 -10.35 12.06 -4.84
N HIS A 24 -9.35 11.36 -4.30
CA HIS A 24 -8.11 11.06 -5.00
C HIS A 24 -8.19 9.75 -5.80
N ASP A 25 -7.45 9.71 -6.91
CA ASP A 25 -7.26 8.50 -7.71
C ASP A 25 -6.06 7.74 -7.14
N VAL A 26 -6.30 6.60 -6.49
CA VAL A 26 -5.31 5.90 -5.66
C VAL A 26 -4.96 4.53 -6.25
N LEU A 27 -3.68 4.29 -6.47
CA LEU A 27 -3.14 2.98 -6.83
C LEU A 27 -2.44 2.37 -5.62
N VAL A 28 -2.89 1.21 -5.16
CA VAL A 28 -2.25 0.47 -4.08
C VAL A 28 -1.46 -0.69 -4.67
N THR A 29 -0.17 -0.78 -4.36
CA THR A 29 0.69 -1.88 -4.81
C THR A 29 1.23 -2.65 -3.61
N LEU A 30 1.46 -3.94 -3.78
CA LEU A 30 2.19 -4.74 -2.81
C LEU A 30 3.69 -4.59 -3.09
N GLU A 31 4.45 -4.02 -2.16
CA GLU A 31 5.91 -4.15 -2.18
C GLU A 31 6.28 -5.54 -1.67
N VAL A 32 6.76 -6.38 -2.60
CA VAL A 32 7.54 -7.55 -2.23
C VAL A 32 8.99 -7.08 -2.16
N ASN A 33 9.51 -6.93 -0.94
CA ASN A 33 10.91 -6.60 -0.75
C ASN A 33 11.79 -7.78 -1.21
N MET A 34 12.23 -7.79 -2.47
CA MET A 34 13.12 -8.82 -3.02
C MET A 34 14.52 -8.79 -2.37
N GLU A 35 14.91 -7.69 -1.70
CA GLU A 35 16.23 -7.55 -1.06
C GLU A 35 16.33 -8.21 0.33
N ARG A 36 15.22 -8.70 0.90
CA ARG A 36 15.23 -9.56 2.09
C ARG A 36 14.24 -10.71 1.90
N PRO A 37 14.65 -11.78 1.20
CA PRO A 37 13.69 -12.75 0.69
C PRO A 37 12.90 -13.54 1.76
N TRP A 38 13.25 -13.51 3.05
CA TRP A 38 12.58 -14.37 4.07
C TRP A 38 12.59 -13.82 5.51
N GLN A 39 11.91 -12.70 5.82
CA GLN A 39 11.74 -12.25 7.22
C GLN A 39 10.31 -12.37 7.81
N PHE A 40 9.33 -12.87 7.05
CA PHE A 40 8.03 -13.23 7.62
C PHE A 40 7.95 -14.75 7.83
N GLY A 41 8.67 -15.22 8.84
CA GLY A 41 8.37 -16.51 9.47
C GLY A 41 7.34 -16.27 10.58
N ALA A 42 6.13 -16.77 10.36
CA ALA A 42 5.14 -17.04 11.40
C ALA A 42 4.85 -18.54 11.36
#